data_AF-A0A526YF85-F1
#
_entry.id   AF-A0A526YF85-F1
#
_cell.length_a   1.000
_cell.length_b   1.000
_cell.length_c   1.000
_cell.angle_alpha   90.00
_cell.angle_beta   90.00
_cell.angle_gamma   90.00
#
_symmetry.space_group_name_H-M   'P 1'
#
loop_
_entity.id
_entity.type
_entity.pdbx_description
1 polymer ?
#
loop_
_entity_poly.entity_id
_entity_poly.type
_entity_poly.pdbx_seq_one_letter_code
_entity_poly.pdbx_strand_id
1 'polypeptide(L)' 'LHVEWRGDDHVILTGAAEWEFSGSFDPATGVWARDTESAA' A
#
# COMPACT_ATOMS: atom_id res chain seq x y z
N LEU A 1 4.36 2.63 15.68
CA LEU A 1 5.64 2.20 15.07
C LEU A 1 6.37 1.31 16.05
N HIS A 2 6.81 0.16 15.59
CA HIS A 2 7.60 -0.83 16.32
C HIS A 2 8.78 -1.24 15.45
N VAL A 3 9.95 -1.39 16.07
CA VAL A 3 11.21 -1.67 15.39
C VAL A 3 11.89 -2.85 16.10
N GLU A 4 12.20 -3.90 15.35
CA GLU A 4 12.95 -5.06 15.83
C GLU A 4 14.26 -5.21 15.03
N TRP A 5 15.36 -5.35 15.75
CA TRP A 5 16.67 -5.70 15.21
C TRP A 5 16.91 -7.19 15.40
N ARG A 6 17.01 -7.93 14.31
CA ARG A 6 17.21 -9.37 14.35
C ARG A 6 18.70 -9.70 14.41
N GLY A 7 19.02 -10.89 14.93
CA GLY A 7 20.39 -11.38 15.02
C GLY A 7 21.02 -11.81 13.69
N ASP A 8 20.27 -11.75 12.58
CA ASP A 8 20.70 -12.08 11.22
C ASP A 8 20.88 -10.82 10.35
N ASP A 9 21.20 -9.67 10.95
CA ASP A 9 21.41 -8.37 10.28
C ASP A 9 20.18 -7.82 9.54
N HIS A 10 18.97 -8.23 9.94
CA HIS A 10 17.71 -7.70 9.40
C HIS A 10 16.99 -6.76 10.38
N VAL A 11 16.24 -5.80 9.82
CA VAL A 11 15.36 -4.90 10.57
C VAL A 11 13.92 -5.15 10.17
N ILE A 12 13.04 -5.35 11.16
CA ILE A 12 11.59 -5.36 10.96
C ILE A 12 11.02 -4.02 11.43
N LEU A 13 10.19 -3.41 10.59
CA LEU A 13 9.46 -2.18 10.88
C LEU A 13 7.96 -2.45 10.79
N THR A 14 7.25 -2.27 11.90
CA THR A 14 5.80 -2.44 11.97
C THR A 14 5.15 -1.12 12.32
N GLY A 15 4.31 -0.61 11.42
CA GLY A 15 3.55 0.63 11.60
C GLY A 15 2.07 0.42 11.28
N ALA A 16 1.24 1.40 11.63
CA ALA A 16 -0.12 1.45 11.10
C ALA A 16 -0.04 1.76 9.59
N ALA A 17 -0.94 1.17 8.81
CA ALA A 17 -1.14 1.49 7.41
C ALA A 17 -2.62 1.81 7.21
N GLU A 18 -2.89 2.88 6.46
CA GLU A 18 -4.24 3.30 6.10
C GLU A 18 -4.43 3.14 4.61
N TRP A 19 -5.65 2.78 4.22
CA TRP A 19 -6.05 2.71 2.83
C TRP A 19 -6.39 4.12 2.33
N GLU A 20 -5.66 4.59 1.32
CA GLU A 20 -5.90 5.92 0.75
C GLU A 20 -6.79 5.86 -0.51
N PHE A 21 -6.53 4.90 -1.38
CA PHE A 21 -7.29 4.68 -2.62
C PHE A 21 -6.99 3.31 -3.24
N SER A 22 -7.86 2.90 -4.17
CA SER A 22 -7.55 1.90 -5.18
C SER A 22 -8.09 2.29 -6.54
N GLY A 23 -7.53 1.64 -7.55
CA GLY A 23 -7.89 1.83 -8.93
C GLY A 23 -7.02 1.01 -9.86
N SER A 24 -7.34 1.08 -11.14
CA SER A 24 -6.53 0.53 -12.24
C SER A 24 -5.76 1.64 -12.94
N PHE A 25 -4.51 1.36 -13.29
CA PHE A 25 -3.61 2.29 -14.00
C PHE A 25 -3.13 1.67 -15.31
N ASP A 26 -3.28 2.39 -16.41
CA ASP A 26 -2.69 2.04 -17.70
C ASP A 26 -1.32 2.72 -17.86
N PRO A 27 -0.20 1.97 -17.82
CA PRO A 27 1.14 2.55 -17.92
C PRO A 27 1.50 3.05 -19.33
N ALA A 28 0.81 2.63 -20.39
CA ALA A 28 1.11 3.07 -21.75
C ALA A 28 0.53 4.45 -22.05
N THR A 29 -0.62 4.77 -21.46
CA THR A 29 -1.35 6.03 -21.68
C THR A 29 -1.31 6.97 -20.48
N GLY A 30 -1.01 6.46 -19.29
CA GLY A 30 -1.06 7.20 -18.02
C GLY A 30 -2.47 7.38 -17.47
N VAL A 31 -3.49 6.75 -18.05
CA VAL A 31 -4.86 6.83 -17.56
C VAL A 31 -4.99 6.06 -16.25
N TRP A 32 -5.54 6.73 -15.24
CA TRP A 32 -5.93 6.11 -13.96
C TRP A 32 -7.45 6.15 -13.80
N ALA A 33 -8.03 5.04 -13.33
CA ALA A 33 -9.44 4.92 -13.00
C ALA A 33 -9.60 4.42 -11.55
N ARG A 34 -10.30 5.18 -10.72
CA ARG A 34 -10.62 4.80 -9.33
C ARG A 34 -11.56 3.61 -9.32
N ASP A 35 -11.35 2.68 -8.39
CA ASP A 35 -12.36 1.64 -8.14
C ASP A 35 -13.63 2.31 -7.62
N THR A 36 -14.76 2.06 -8.28
CA THR A 36 -16.06 2.52 -7.78
C THR A 36 -16.51 1.57 -6.67
N GLU A 37 -16.52 2.08 -5.44
CA GLU A 37 -17.16 1.40 -4.32
C GLU A 37 -18.66 1.29 -4.63
N SER A 38 -19.13 0.07 -4.94
CA SER A 38 -20.56 -0.15 -5.10
C SER A 38 -21.19 -0.02 -3.70
N ALA A 39 -21.96 1.04 -3.48
CA ALA A 39 -22.76 1.16 -2.26
C ALA A 39 -23.66 -0.10 -2.17
N ALA A 40 -23.53 -0.83 -1.06
CA ALA A 40 -24.33 -2.00 -0.76
C ALA A 40 -25.82 -1.65 -0.61
#